data_AF-A0A9X0LBC0-F1
#
_entry.id   AF-A0A9X0LBC0-F1
#
_cell.length_a   1.000
_cell.length_b   1.000
_cell.length_c   1.000
_cell.angle_alpha   90.00
_cell.angle_beta   90.00
_cell.angle_gamma   90.00
#
_symmetry.space_group_name_H-M   'P 1'
#
loop_
_entity.id
_entity.type
_entity.pdbx_description
1 polymer ?
#
loop_
_entity_poly.entity_id
_entity_poly.type
_entity_poly.pdbx_seq_one_letter_code
_entity_poly.pdbx_strand_id
1 'polypeptide(L)'
;MLAPDSRALLLDALRPPAGARLSRAVALTFTLDLESLLVAPLAFAAQGLRESTDPITVMEGVRHCADRIDVFCQAGQITVPPTQSALLAFVEPMVHQVRRPKPGHLFHPKLWALRFHDETTGETSLRLLVLSRNLTKDRSWDVCLRLDGVIGPRPKADNRPLSDLLRHAMRLAVAPPPPVRQAAIEALAEDLRRAQWELPDRAREMSFHALGVPGACPPRFEGTRHLIISPFCTPGGLGRCAPGGQLALVSRQETLDCLPEETVVGSEAFVVNALAGLPAEGAPPGQEVLHGLHAKVYVVEKGHQARVLLGSANATDAAFGGNVELLVELVGSRAQWGINAVLGPEAGLRGILDPYDRHDATESEPESTALRDLIRDIAAIPLSATVTTDTDSYGIRLTSQEDLPDLPGVRLTAQVHTRRGEAVPLVAGQPAAAVFAGLALADLTPFIVITAEDTTGREQTVVLATLIGDPAHRLDHVLAQQIDTPEKFLRFLLLILGLGTEAAAAVGGGTGGSGAWRAGGAGILELLLNALADRPDQLDDLARLVTRIEASGDSGRLLPAGFPALWRVITAARETMTEAVRA
;
A
#
# COMPACT_ATOMS: atom_id res chain seq x y z
N MET A 1 22.79 -9.10 14.40
CA MET A 1 21.36 -8.74 14.54
C MET A 1 20.87 -7.87 13.38
N LEU A 2 21.64 -6.88 12.91
CA LEU A 2 21.33 -6.06 11.73
C LEU A 2 22.51 -6.05 10.76
N ALA A 3 22.70 -7.13 10.01
CA ALA A 3 23.76 -7.20 9.00
C ALA A 3 23.29 -6.52 7.70
N PRO A 4 24.03 -5.54 7.15
CA PRO A 4 23.65 -4.81 5.94
C PRO A 4 23.41 -5.69 4.69
N ASP A 5 24.05 -6.87 4.65
CA ASP A 5 23.94 -7.81 3.53
C ASP A 5 22.72 -8.74 3.63
N SER A 6 22.06 -8.78 4.79
CA SER A 6 20.81 -9.53 5.01
C SER A 6 19.60 -8.72 4.51
N ARG A 7 19.55 -8.45 3.21
CA ARG A 7 18.47 -7.68 2.57
C ARG A 7 17.24 -8.55 2.31
N ALA A 8 16.07 -8.01 2.59
CA ALA A 8 14.79 -8.64 2.26
C ALA A 8 13.96 -7.70 1.39
N LEU A 9 13.43 -8.20 0.29
CA LEU A 9 12.48 -7.44 -0.53
C LEU A 9 11.09 -7.52 0.09
N LEU A 10 10.36 -6.41 0.11
CA LEU A 10 8.97 -6.40 0.57
C LEU A 10 8.12 -7.40 -0.23
N LEU A 11 8.36 -7.51 -1.54
CA LEU A 11 7.71 -8.49 -2.41
C LEU A 11 7.84 -9.92 -1.85
N ASP A 12 9.05 -10.31 -1.44
CA ASP A 12 9.30 -11.65 -0.88
C ASP A 12 8.69 -11.82 0.51
N ALA A 13 8.72 -10.76 1.34
CA ALA A 13 8.12 -10.78 2.67
C ALA A 13 6.59 -10.93 2.63
N LEU A 14 5.94 -10.42 1.58
CA LEU A 14 4.49 -10.53 1.36
C LEU A 14 4.06 -11.86 0.76
N ARG A 15 4.96 -12.61 0.10
CA ARG A 15 4.60 -13.88 -0.55
C ARG A 15 3.97 -14.87 0.44
N PRO A 16 2.82 -15.49 0.11
CA PRO A 16 2.23 -16.50 0.95
C PRO A 16 3.18 -17.70 1.17
N PRO A 17 3.05 -18.43 2.29
CA PRO A 17 3.70 -19.72 2.47
C PRO A 17 3.38 -20.71 1.34
N ALA A 18 4.26 -21.69 1.12
CA ALA A 18 4.00 -22.77 0.17
C ALA A 18 2.65 -23.45 0.48
N GLY A 19 1.82 -23.69 -0.55
CA GLY A 19 0.46 -24.24 -0.41
C GLY A 19 -0.65 -23.24 -0.03
N ALA A 20 -0.30 -22.14 0.63
CA ALA A 20 -1.29 -21.19 1.15
C ALA A 20 -1.64 -20.06 0.16
N ARG A 21 -2.85 -19.49 0.30
CA ARG A 21 -3.33 -18.33 -0.45
C ARG A 21 -3.68 -17.18 0.50
N LEU A 22 -3.65 -15.94 0.01
CA LEU A 22 -4.06 -14.78 0.80
C LEU A 22 -5.57 -14.84 1.11
N SER A 23 -5.92 -14.79 2.40
CA SER A 23 -7.29 -14.63 2.87
C SER A 23 -7.65 -13.16 3.14
N ARG A 24 -6.74 -12.43 3.81
CA ARG A 24 -6.91 -11.02 4.15
C ARG A 24 -5.56 -10.36 4.39
N ALA A 25 -5.38 -9.13 3.91
CA ALA A 25 -4.25 -8.27 4.21
C ALA A 25 -4.77 -6.91 4.68
N VAL A 26 -4.22 -6.41 5.78
CA VAL A 26 -4.40 -5.02 6.20
C VAL A 26 -3.04 -4.37 6.32
N ALA A 27 -2.82 -3.29 5.59
CA ALA A 27 -1.62 -2.48 5.67
C ALA A 27 -1.93 -1.14 6.31
N LEU A 28 -1.02 -0.63 7.14
CA LEU A 28 -1.03 0.77 7.56
C LEU A 28 0.27 1.42 7.08
N THR A 29 0.19 2.65 6.57
CA THR A 29 1.35 3.46 6.17
C THR A 29 1.05 4.94 6.42
N PHE A 30 2.08 5.79 6.51
CA PHE A 30 1.86 7.24 6.52
C PHE A 30 1.67 7.75 5.10
N THR A 31 2.77 7.76 4.33
CA THR A 31 2.78 8.11 2.91
C THR A 31 2.48 6.89 2.07
N LEU A 32 1.73 7.08 0.99
CA LEU A 32 1.39 6.03 0.04
C LEU A 32 1.74 6.47 -1.38
N ASP A 33 2.56 5.67 -2.06
CA ASP A 33 2.73 5.73 -3.51
C ASP A 33 1.86 4.63 -4.15
N LEU A 34 0.91 5.02 -4.98
CA LEU A 34 -0.08 4.08 -5.56
C LEU A 34 0.58 3.07 -6.50
N GLU A 35 1.66 3.43 -7.19
CA GLU A 35 2.43 2.52 -8.04
C GLU A 35 3.17 1.47 -7.19
N SER A 36 3.73 1.86 -6.04
CA SER A 36 4.33 0.94 -5.07
C SER A 36 3.30 -0.02 -4.46
N LEU A 37 2.05 0.40 -4.31
CA LEU A 37 0.97 -0.47 -3.84
C LEU A 37 0.64 -1.60 -4.81
N LEU A 38 0.78 -1.40 -6.13
CA LEU A 38 0.55 -2.45 -7.13
C LEU A 38 1.46 -3.68 -6.94
N VAL A 39 2.60 -3.51 -6.26
CA VAL A 39 3.54 -4.60 -5.96
C VAL A 39 2.93 -5.63 -4.99
N ALA A 40 2.07 -5.20 -4.06
CA ALA A 40 1.51 -6.09 -3.05
C ALA A 40 0.55 -7.15 -3.64
N PRO A 41 -0.48 -6.79 -4.42
CA PRO A 41 -1.31 -7.77 -5.14
C PRO A 41 -0.49 -8.72 -6.02
N LEU A 42 0.55 -8.21 -6.69
CA LEU A 42 1.47 -9.05 -7.48
C LEU A 42 2.19 -10.09 -6.61
N ALA A 43 2.67 -9.70 -5.42
CA ALA A 43 3.32 -10.61 -4.48
C ALA A 43 2.41 -11.77 -4.07
N PHE A 44 1.13 -11.48 -3.84
CA PHE A 44 0.15 -12.47 -3.42
C PHE A 44 -0.31 -13.37 -4.57
N ALA A 45 -0.38 -12.84 -5.79
CA ALA A 45 -0.71 -13.60 -6.99
C ALA A 45 0.46 -14.47 -7.48
N ALA A 46 1.71 -14.13 -7.12
CA ALA A 46 2.93 -14.77 -7.62
C ALA A 46 2.96 -16.30 -7.48
N GLN A 47 2.27 -16.88 -6.48
CA GLN A 47 2.24 -18.32 -6.27
C GLN A 47 1.36 -19.08 -7.28
N GLY A 48 0.31 -18.42 -7.81
CA GLY A 48 -0.48 -18.93 -8.93
C GLY A 48 0.09 -18.54 -10.30
N LEU A 49 0.96 -17.53 -10.33
CA LEU A 49 1.57 -16.96 -11.54
C LEU A 49 2.95 -17.55 -11.89
N ARG A 50 3.45 -18.57 -11.15
CA ARG A 50 4.88 -18.98 -11.11
C ARG A 50 5.56 -19.27 -12.46
N GLU A 51 4.84 -19.28 -13.58
CA GLU A 51 5.40 -19.47 -14.93
C GLU A 51 4.87 -18.48 -16.00
N SER A 52 4.03 -17.50 -15.64
CA SER A 52 3.39 -16.60 -16.62
C SER A 52 3.91 -15.18 -16.54
N THR A 53 4.60 -14.73 -17.59
CA THR A 53 4.97 -13.31 -17.81
C THR A 53 3.90 -12.52 -18.57
N ASP A 54 2.74 -13.14 -18.86
CA ASP A 54 1.68 -12.49 -19.61
C ASP A 54 0.98 -11.38 -18.78
N PRO A 55 0.91 -10.13 -19.29
CA PRO A 55 0.32 -9.01 -18.58
C PRO A 55 -1.13 -9.23 -18.14
N ILE A 56 -1.95 -9.94 -18.92
CA ILE A 56 -3.36 -10.20 -18.60
C ILE A 56 -3.47 -11.08 -17.36
N THR A 57 -2.77 -12.23 -17.33
CA THR A 57 -2.75 -13.13 -16.17
C THR A 57 -2.26 -12.42 -14.90
N VAL A 58 -1.25 -11.55 -15.02
CA VAL A 58 -0.75 -10.74 -13.90
C VAL A 58 -1.84 -9.80 -13.39
N MET A 59 -2.52 -9.09 -14.28
CA MET A 59 -3.59 -8.14 -13.95
C MET A 59 -4.80 -8.83 -13.32
N GLU A 60 -5.14 -10.04 -13.76
CA GLU A 60 -6.16 -10.89 -13.16
C GLU A 60 -5.79 -11.30 -11.73
N GLY A 61 -4.55 -11.73 -11.52
CA GLY A 61 -4.03 -12.03 -10.19
C GLY A 61 -4.10 -10.83 -9.24
N VAL A 62 -3.76 -9.64 -9.76
CA VAL A 62 -3.88 -8.36 -9.04
C VAL A 62 -5.34 -8.09 -8.67
N ARG A 63 -6.28 -8.21 -9.63
CA ARG A 63 -7.72 -8.02 -9.39
C ARG A 63 -8.26 -8.99 -8.34
N HIS A 64 -7.89 -10.27 -8.41
CA HIS A 64 -8.38 -11.28 -7.47
C HIS A 64 -7.93 -11.04 -6.02
N CYS A 65 -6.76 -10.43 -5.85
CA CYS A 65 -6.23 -10.08 -4.53
C CYS A 65 -6.76 -8.73 -4.02
N ALA A 66 -7.17 -7.82 -4.90
CA ALA A 66 -7.60 -6.46 -4.55
C ALA A 66 -8.70 -6.40 -3.48
N ASP A 67 -9.71 -7.26 -3.59
CA ASP A 67 -10.82 -7.32 -2.63
C ASP A 67 -10.41 -7.86 -1.25
N ARG A 68 -9.18 -8.35 -1.13
CA ARG A 68 -8.60 -8.93 0.08
C ARG A 68 -7.59 -8.02 0.77
N ILE A 69 -7.28 -6.86 0.19
CA ILE A 69 -6.22 -5.96 0.66
C ILE A 69 -6.82 -4.62 1.04
N ASP A 70 -6.63 -4.22 2.28
CA ASP A 70 -7.07 -2.94 2.84
C ASP A 70 -5.85 -2.14 3.30
N VAL A 71 -5.62 -0.96 2.73
CA VAL A 71 -4.47 -0.10 3.04
C VAL A 71 -4.95 1.22 3.61
N PHE A 72 -4.62 1.45 4.87
CA PHE A 72 -4.89 2.70 5.56
C PHE A 72 -3.69 3.63 5.46
N CYS A 73 -3.90 4.83 4.93
CA CYS A 73 -2.86 5.85 4.81
C CYS A 73 -3.33 7.20 5.35
N GLN A 74 -2.40 8.06 5.76
CA GLN A 74 -2.75 9.40 6.22
C GLN A 74 -3.40 10.20 5.08
N ALA A 75 -4.55 10.81 5.35
CA ALA A 75 -5.20 11.74 4.44
C ALA A 75 -4.25 12.90 4.11
N GLY A 76 -4.10 13.18 2.82
CA GLY A 76 -3.17 14.18 2.30
C GLY A 76 -1.72 13.74 2.23
N GLN A 77 -1.47 12.41 2.24
CA GLN A 77 -0.14 11.81 2.09
C GLN A 77 -0.11 10.72 1.02
N ILE A 78 -1.05 10.75 0.07
CA ILE A 78 -0.93 9.96 -1.16
C ILE A 78 -0.15 10.78 -2.18
N THR A 79 0.99 10.27 -2.62
CA THR A 79 1.84 10.92 -3.62
C THR A 79 1.14 10.91 -4.97
N VAL A 80 1.17 12.04 -5.68
CA VAL A 80 0.64 12.15 -7.03
C VAL A 80 1.54 11.34 -7.97
N PRO A 81 1.04 10.25 -8.59
CA PRO A 81 1.86 9.41 -9.45
C PRO A 81 2.37 10.20 -10.66
N PRO A 82 3.64 9.98 -11.11
CA PRO A 82 4.24 10.70 -12.23
C PRO A 82 3.65 10.29 -13.59
N THR A 83 2.96 9.16 -13.67
CA THR A 83 2.32 8.64 -14.89
C THR A 83 0.80 8.66 -14.78
N GLN A 84 0.10 8.77 -15.92
CA GLN A 84 -1.33 8.52 -16.00
C GLN A 84 -1.51 7.01 -16.24
N SER A 85 -1.81 6.26 -15.18
CA SER A 85 -1.96 4.81 -15.30
C SER A 85 -3.38 4.40 -14.93
N ALA A 86 -4.14 3.94 -15.92
CA ALA A 86 -5.44 3.32 -15.70
C ALA A 86 -5.34 2.04 -14.83
N LEU A 87 -4.14 1.45 -14.70
CA LEU A 87 -3.90 0.32 -13.79
C LEU A 87 -4.09 0.69 -12.32
N LEU A 88 -4.03 1.97 -11.97
CA LEU A 88 -4.35 2.39 -10.61
C LEU A 88 -5.82 2.12 -10.25
N ALA A 89 -6.69 1.87 -11.24
CA ALA A 89 -8.05 1.43 -10.99
C ALA A 89 -8.12 0.16 -10.12
N PHE A 90 -7.12 -0.74 -10.21
CA PHE A 90 -7.09 -1.96 -9.40
C PHE A 90 -6.87 -1.68 -7.91
N VAL A 91 -6.20 -0.59 -7.55
CA VAL A 91 -5.90 -0.27 -6.14
C VAL A 91 -6.92 0.65 -5.50
N GLU A 92 -7.79 1.29 -6.29
CA GLU A 92 -8.89 2.14 -5.79
C GLU A 92 -9.67 1.53 -4.61
N PRO A 93 -10.18 0.27 -4.69
CA PRO A 93 -10.95 -0.29 -3.59
C PRO A 93 -10.09 -0.64 -2.37
N MET A 94 -8.76 -0.71 -2.52
CA MET A 94 -7.85 -1.08 -1.44
C MET A 94 -7.59 0.08 -0.48
N VAL A 95 -7.66 1.32 -0.94
CA VAL A 95 -7.14 2.48 -0.21
C VAL A 95 -8.20 3.08 0.71
N HIS A 96 -7.82 3.34 1.96
CA HIS A 96 -8.64 4.01 2.97
C HIS A 96 -7.85 5.17 3.57
N GLN A 97 -8.24 6.40 3.28
CA GLN A 97 -7.58 7.57 3.87
C GLN A 97 -8.01 7.77 5.32
N VAL A 98 -7.06 8.15 6.17
CA VAL A 98 -7.22 8.27 7.62
C VAL A 98 -6.99 9.71 8.07
N ARG A 99 -7.94 10.25 8.83
CA ARG A 99 -7.85 11.58 9.44
C ARG A 99 -6.72 11.60 10.48
N ARG A 100 -6.21 12.80 10.74
CA ARG A 100 -5.33 13.03 11.89
C ARG A 100 -6.06 12.63 13.19
N PRO A 101 -5.39 11.97 14.16
CA PRO A 101 -6.01 11.65 15.45
C PRO A 101 -6.45 12.91 16.22
N LYS A 102 -5.70 14.01 16.08
CA LYS A 102 -5.98 15.33 16.63
C LYS A 102 -5.12 16.38 15.88
N PRO A 103 -5.44 17.68 15.96
CA PRO A 103 -4.61 18.73 15.35
C PRO A 103 -3.13 18.60 15.74
N GLY A 104 -2.25 18.79 14.76
CA GLY A 104 -0.78 18.68 14.93
C GLY A 104 -0.23 17.27 15.14
N HIS A 105 -1.06 16.22 15.13
CA HIS A 105 -0.61 14.84 15.29
C HIS A 105 -1.02 13.99 14.11
N LEU A 106 -0.19 13.01 13.74
CA LEU A 106 -0.30 12.28 12.49
C LEU A 106 -0.57 10.79 12.71
N PHE A 107 -1.25 10.18 11.75
CA PHE A 107 -1.36 8.73 11.64
C PHE A 107 -0.13 8.19 10.90
N HIS A 108 0.81 7.59 11.62
CA HIS A 108 2.12 7.22 11.10
C HIS A 108 2.57 5.75 11.28
N PRO A 109 1.70 4.76 11.61
CA PRO A 109 2.12 3.36 11.72
C PRO A 109 2.52 2.78 10.36
N LYS A 110 3.38 1.76 10.37
CA LYS A 110 3.86 1.04 9.17
C LYS A 110 3.84 -0.46 9.43
N LEU A 111 2.80 -1.13 8.93
CA LEU A 111 2.63 -2.56 9.17
C LEU A 111 1.90 -3.24 8.02
N TRP A 112 2.11 -4.55 7.88
CA TRP A 112 1.24 -5.46 7.15
C TRP A 112 0.80 -6.59 8.08
N ALA A 113 -0.50 -6.73 8.29
CA ALA A 113 -1.12 -7.87 8.94
C ALA A 113 -1.75 -8.78 7.88
N LEU A 114 -1.29 -10.02 7.82
CA LEU A 114 -1.64 -10.96 6.77
C LEU A 114 -2.24 -12.23 7.38
N ARG A 115 -3.30 -12.73 6.76
CA ARG A 115 -3.87 -14.05 7.03
C ARG A 115 -3.83 -14.87 5.77
N PHE A 116 -3.29 -16.07 5.87
CA PHE A 116 -3.22 -17.04 4.80
C PHE A 116 -4.07 -18.27 5.12
N HIS A 117 -4.57 -18.92 4.08
CA HIS A 117 -5.34 -20.15 4.19
C HIS A 117 -4.77 -21.18 3.20
N ASP A 118 -4.45 -22.37 3.69
CA ASP A 118 -4.08 -23.50 2.86
C ASP A 118 -5.33 -24.36 2.61
N GLU A 119 -5.75 -24.44 1.35
CA GLU A 119 -6.94 -25.21 0.96
C GLU A 119 -6.73 -26.74 1.08
N THR A 120 -5.48 -27.20 1.01
CA THR A 120 -5.13 -28.63 1.07
C THR A 120 -5.16 -29.13 2.51
N THR A 121 -4.59 -28.35 3.43
CA THR A 121 -4.52 -28.73 4.85
C THR A 121 -5.69 -28.18 5.67
N GLY A 122 -6.37 -27.14 5.18
CA GLY A 122 -7.39 -26.38 5.92
C GLY A 122 -6.78 -25.48 7.00
N GLU A 123 -5.45 -25.34 7.05
CA GLU A 123 -4.77 -24.55 8.08
C GLU A 123 -4.80 -23.05 7.77
N THR A 124 -4.91 -22.26 8.83
CA THR A 124 -4.82 -20.79 8.75
C THR A 124 -3.57 -20.32 9.48
N SER A 125 -2.74 -19.56 8.79
CA SER A 125 -1.54 -18.94 9.34
C SER A 125 -1.61 -17.42 9.27
N LEU A 126 -0.83 -16.77 10.13
CA LEU A 126 -0.72 -15.33 10.22
C LEU A 126 0.72 -14.91 9.93
N ARG A 127 0.86 -13.75 9.30
CA ARG A 127 2.14 -13.04 9.22
C ARG A 127 1.94 -11.58 9.57
N LEU A 128 2.85 -11.04 10.38
CA LEU A 128 2.95 -9.61 10.66
C LEU A 128 4.30 -9.10 10.14
N LEU A 129 4.26 -8.05 9.34
CA LEU A 129 5.42 -7.25 9.00
C LEU A 129 5.31 -5.92 9.74
N VAL A 130 6.31 -5.57 10.54
CA VAL A 130 6.45 -4.22 11.10
C VAL A 130 7.64 -3.55 10.44
N LEU A 131 7.38 -2.39 9.83
CA LEU A 131 8.31 -1.70 8.96
C LEU A 131 8.71 -0.36 9.57
N SER A 132 9.92 0.10 9.28
CA SER A 132 10.32 1.48 9.60
C SER A 132 10.06 2.47 8.46
N ARG A 133 9.84 1.98 7.23
CA ARG A 133 9.62 2.76 6.00
C ARG A 133 8.17 2.67 5.52
N ASN A 134 7.74 3.74 4.85
CA ASN A 134 6.43 3.83 4.21
C ASN A 134 6.39 3.01 2.91
N LEU A 135 5.18 2.78 2.39
CA LEU A 135 4.98 2.18 1.08
C LEU A 135 5.22 3.21 -0.04
N THR A 136 6.50 3.52 -0.27
CA THR A 136 6.98 4.48 -1.27
C THR A 136 8.16 3.93 -2.06
N LYS A 137 8.65 4.72 -3.02
CA LYS A 137 9.86 4.44 -3.79
C LYS A 137 11.17 4.88 -3.10
N ASP A 138 11.11 5.27 -1.82
CA ASP A 138 12.29 5.67 -1.03
C ASP A 138 13.29 4.51 -0.95
N ARG A 139 14.57 4.79 -1.21
CA ARG A 139 15.68 3.81 -1.22
C ARG A 139 16.59 3.97 -0.01
N SER A 140 16.07 4.48 1.10
CA SER A 140 16.80 4.58 2.35
C SER A 140 17.00 3.23 3.04
N TRP A 141 18.08 3.09 3.82
CA TRP A 141 18.28 1.96 4.72
C TRP A 141 17.15 1.89 5.76
N ASP A 142 16.41 0.79 5.79
CA ASP A 142 15.29 0.56 6.69
C ASP A 142 15.42 -0.74 7.47
N VAL A 143 14.47 -1.01 8.37
CA VAL A 143 14.37 -2.26 9.11
C VAL A 143 12.97 -2.83 8.98
N CYS A 144 12.90 -4.15 8.82
CA CYS A 144 11.68 -4.92 8.78
C CYS A 144 11.77 -6.05 9.82
N LEU A 145 10.76 -6.14 10.68
CA LEU A 145 10.52 -7.34 11.49
C LEU A 145 9.41 -8.14 10.84
N ARG A 146 9.71 -9.39 10.47
CA ARG A 146 8.73 -10.37 10.03
C ARG A 146 8.47 -11.36 11.16
N LEU A 147 7.20 -11.57 11.47
CA LEU A 147 6.72 -12.57 12.43
C LEU A 147 5.73 -13.47 11.72
N ASP A 148 5.99 -14.77 11.72
CA ASP A 148 5.03 -15.79 11.31
C ASP A 148 4.38 -16.39 12.56
N GLY A 149 3.16 -16.89 12.43
CA GLY A 149 2.45 -17.48 13.56
C GLY A 149 1.15 -18.17 13.18
N VAL A 150 0.52 -18.75 14.19
CA VAL A 150 -0.76 -19.47 14.07
C VAL A 150 -1.82 -18.87 14.99
N ILE A 151 -3.09 -19.14 14.71
CA ILE A 151 -4.20 -18.65 15.54
C ILE A 151 -4.35 -19.57 16.75
N GLY A 152 -4.11 -19.04 17.94
CA GLY A 152 -4.32 -19.76 19.20
C GLY A 152 -5.78 -19.80 19.66
N PRO A 153 -6.10 -20.61 20.67
CA PRO A 153 -7.45 -20.73 21.20
C PRO A 153 -7.89 -19.55 22.09
N ARG A 154 -6.94 -18.74 22.59
CA ARG A 154 -7.22 -17.67 23.56
C ARG A 154 -6.54 -16.36 23.15
N PRO A 155 -7.17 -15.20 23.43
CA PRO A 155 -6.54 -13.90 23.22
C PRO A 155 -5.35 -13.71 24.17
N LYS A 156 -4.30 -13.05 23.68
CA LYS A 156 -3.11 -12.64 24.45
C LYS A 156 -3.12 -11.15 24.71
N ALA A 157 -2.78 -10.75 25.95
CA ALA A 157 -2.73 -9.34 26.34
C ALA A 157 -1.71 -8.57 25.50
N ASP A 158 -0.54 -9.16 25.23
CA ASP A 158 0.55 -8.53 24.48
C ASP A 158 0.15 -8.19 23.04
N ASN A 159 -0.80 -8.93 22.44
CA ASN A 159 -1.29 -8.69 21.08
C ASN A 159 -2.41 -7.65 21.00
N ARG A 160 -3.03 -7.27 22.13
CA ARG A 160 -4.14 -6.30 22.17
C ARG A 160 -3.81 -4.97 21.44
N PRO A 161 -2.61 -4.39 21.54
CA PRO A 161 -2.28 -3.15 20.84
C PRO A 161 -2.42 -3.25 19.31
N LEU A 162 -2.18 -4.43 18.71
CA LEU A 162 -2.38 -4.63 17.27
C LEU A 162 -3.85 -4.54 16.89
N SER A 163 -4.73 -5.26 17.61
CA SER A 163 -6.16 -5.22 17.37
C SER A 163 -6.74 -3.82 17.59
N ASP A 164 -6.28 -3.14 18.64
CA ASP A 164 -6.75 -1.80 18.98
C ASP A 164 -6.28 -0.76 17.94
N LEU A 165 -5.08 -0.92 17.38
CA LEU A 165 -4.56 -0.10 16.28
C LEU A 165 -5.39 -0.25 15.00
N LEU A 166 -5.70 -1.48 14.57
CA LEU A 166 -6.51 -1.70 13.36
C LEU A 166 -7.92 -1.09 13.52
N ARG A 167 -8.55 -1.30 14.68
CA ARG A 167 -9.84 -0.68 14.99
C ARG A 167 -9.76 0.84 15.03
N HIS A 168 -8.65 1.39 15.52
CA HIS A 168 -8.45 2.83 15.55
C HIS A 168 -8.31 3.41 14.14
N ALA A 169 -7.57 2.75 13.25
CA ALA A 169 -7.46 3.14 11.84
C ALA A 169 -8.83 3.16 11.15
N MET A 170 -9.67 2.13 11.35
CA MET A 170 -11.04 2.11 10.83
C MET A 170 -11.89 3.27 11.37
N ARG A 171 -11.79 3.61 12.67
CA ARG A 171 -12.53 4.73 13.26
C ARG A 171 -12.10 6.10 12.74
N LEU A 172 -10.83 6.24 12.36
CA LEU A 172 -10.28 7.49 11.84
C LEU A 172 -10.43 7.59 10.31
N ALA A 173 -10.96 6.58 9.63
CA ALA A 173 -11.14 6.61 8.18
C ALA A 173 -12.04 7.79 7.76
N VAL A 174 -11.64 8.52 6.71
CA VAL A 174 -12.37 9.67 6.16
C VAL A 174 -13.75 9.23 5.64
N ALA A 175 -13.77 8.13 4.91
CA ALA A 175 -14.97 7.42 4.52
C ALA A 175 -14.92 6.02 5.16
N PRO A 176 -16.02 5.54 5.78
CA PRO A 176 -16.02 4.22 6.37
C PRO A 176 -15.85 3.13 5.29
N PRO A 177 -15.00 2.11 5.51
CA PRO A 177 -14.93 0.97 4.61
C PRO A 177 -16.30 0.30 4.45
N PRO A 178 -16.62 -0.29 3.28
CA PRO A 178 -17.84 -1.05 3.09
C PRO A 178 -18.05 -2.13 4.18
N PRO A 179 -19.30 -2.42 4.60
CA PRO A 179 -19.57 -3.31 5.74
C PRO A 179 -18.89 -4.69 5.66
N VAL A 180 -18.83 -5.28 4.46
CA VAL A 180 -18.16 -6.56 4.22
C VAL A 180 -16.66 -6.48 4.52
N ARG A 181 -16.01 -5.39 4.12
CA ARG A 181 -14.57 -5.17 4.38
C ARG A 181 -14.34 -4.86 5.86
N GLN A 182 -15.19 -4.05 6.47
CA GLN A 182 -15.12 -3.76 7.90
C GLN A 182 -15.22 -5.04 8.74
N ALA A 183 -16.16 -5.94 8.43
CA ALA A 183 -16.27 -7.23 9.11
C ALA A 183 -15.04 -8.12 8.90
N ALA A 184 -14.45 -8.12 7.69
CA ALA A 184 -13.25 -8.88 7.39
C ALA A 184 -12.00 -8.35 8.13
N ILE A 185 -11.86 -7.02 8.24
CA ILE A 185 -10.79 -6.38 9.01
C ILE A 185 -10.95 -6.68 10.51
N GLU A 186 -12.18 -6.61 11.04
CA GLU A 186 -12.45 -6.94 12.44
C GLU A 186 -12.15 -8.41 12.75
N ALA A 187 -12.49 -9.34 11.85
CA ALA A 187 -12.13 -10.75 11.99
C ALA A 187 -10.61 -10.95 12.03
N LEU A 188 -9.86 -10.25 11.16
CA LEU A 188 -8.39 -10.27 11.22
C LEU A 188 -7.86 -9.70 12.54
N ALA A 189 -8.44 -8.60 13.04
CA ALA A 189 -8.03 -8.01 14.32
C ALA A 189 -8.21 -9.00 15.49
N GLU A 190 -9.29 -9.77 15.50
CA GLU A 190 -9.52 -10.82 16.50
C GLU A 190 -8.59 -12.03 16.33
N ASP A 191 -8.23 -12.39 15.09
CA ASP A 191 -7.21 -13.42 14.83
C ASP A 191 -5.83 -12.99 15.35
N LEU A 192 -5.41 -11.74 15.09
CA LEU A 192 -4.17 -11.17 15.62
C LEU A 192 -4.15 -11.17 17.15
N ARG A 193 -5.28 -10.87 17.79
CA ARG A 193 -5.40 -10.91 19.25
C ARG A 193 -5.10 -12.28 19.82
N ARG A 194 -5.34 -13.35 19.06
CA ARG A 194 -5.09 -14.76 19.44
C ARG A 194 -3.79 -15.32 18.88
N ALA A 195 -3.02 -14.55 18.12
CA ALA A 195 -1.83 -15.00 17.43
C ALA A 195 -0.77 -15.59 18.39
N GLN A 196 -0.23 -16.73 18.01
CA GLN A 196 0.95 -17.34 18.60
C GLN A 196 2.11 -17.15 17.63
N TRP A 197 2.93 -16.13 17.90
CA TRP A 197 4.06 -15.76 17.05
C TRP A 197 5.26 -16.66 17.30
N GLU A 198 5.94 -17.01 16.23
CA GLU A 198 7.30 -17.55 16.26
C GLU A 198 8.25 -16.40 16.57
N LEU A 199 8.90 -16.46 17.75
CA LEU A 199 9.81 -15.41 18.16
C LEU A 199 11.13 -15.52 17.38
N PRO A 200 11.76 -14.38 17.03
CA PRO A 200 13.10 -14.38 16.47
C PRO A 200 14.08 -15.14 17.37
N ASP A 201 15.08 -15.77 16.75
CA ASP A 201 16.07 -16.58 17.47
C ASP A 201 16.62 -15.87 18.70
N ARG A 202 16.54 -16.55 19.85
CA ARG A 202 17.04 -16.08 21.16
C ARG A 202 16.27 -14.91 21.79
N ALA A 203 15.19 -14.41 21.17
CA ALA A 203 14.22 -13.56 21.86
C ALA A 203 13.45 -14.42 22.89
N ARG A 204 13.15 -13.83 24.04
CA ARG A 204 12.45 -14.49 25.16
C ARG A 204 11.01 -14.02 25.29
N GLU A 205 10.80 -12.73 25.07
CA GLU A 205 9.50 -12.07 25.22
C GLU A 205 9.32 -11.07 24.08
N MET A 206 8.06 -10.79 23.78
CA MET A 206 7.67 -9.81 22.77
C MET A 206 6.38 -9.10 23.17
N SER A 207 6.35 -7.77 22.99
CA SER A 207 5.15 -6.95 23.20
C SER A 207 5.01 -5.88 22.13
N PHE A 208 3.78 -5.40 21.94
CA PHE A 208 3.47 -4.33 20.98
C PHE A 208 3.12 -3.02 21.71
N HIS A 209 3.46 -1.88 21.11
CA HIS A 209 3.13 -0.55 21.60
C HIS A 209 2.49 0.27 20.47
N ALA A 210 1.17 0.41 20.51
CA ALA A 210 0.42 1.24 19.56
C ALA A 210 0.28 2.67 20.11
N LEU A 211 1.32 3.48 19.98
CA LEU A 211 1.35 4.86 20.49
C LEU A 211 0.20 5.68 19.88
N GLY A 212 -0.30 6.68 20.61
CA GLY A 212 -1.40 7.53 20.17
C GLY A 212 -2.79 6.87 20.15
N VAL A 213 -2.87 5.54 20.28
CA VAL A 213 -4.15 4.82 20.40
C VAL A 213 -4.71 4.97 21.82
N PRO A 214 -6.02 5.25 22.00
CA PRO A 214 -6.62 5.36 23.33
C PRO A 214 -6.36 4.13 24.22
N GLY A 215 -5.84 4.37 25.42
CA GLY A 215 -5.52 3.32 26.39
C GLY A 215 -4.19 2.59 26.16
N ALA A 216 -3.40 2.99 25.15
CA ALA A 216 -2.08 2.41 24.92
C ALA A 216 -1.07 2.80 25.99
N CYS A 217 -0.21 1.84 26.35
CA CYS A 217 0.91 2.07 27.25
C CYS A 217 2.19 2.31 26.43
N PRO A 218 2.85 3.47 26.59
CA PRO A 218 4.12 3.72 25.91
C PRO A 218 5.21 2.77 26.45
N PRO A 219 6.22 2.45 25.63
CA PRO A 219 7.36 1.68 26.09
C PRO A 219 8.12 2.46 27.15
N ARG A 220 8.75 1.72 28.06
CA ARG A 220 9.64 2.27 29.08
C ARG A 220 11.07 2.27 28.57
N PHE A 221 11.84 3.32 28.84
CA PHE A 221 13.24 3.42 28.39
C PHE A 221 14.25 3.41 29.53
N GLU A 222 13.87 2.95 30.73
CA GLU A 222 14.82 2.89 31.84
C GLU A 222 15.93 1.84 31.60
N GLY A 223 17.18 2.29 31.60
CA GLY A 223 18.36 1.48 31.37
C GLY A 223 19.64 2.23 31.74
N THR A 224 20.78 1.55 31.62
CA THR A 224 22.11 2.15 31.88
C THR A 224 22.86 2.55 30.61
N ARG A 225 22.51 1.92 29.48
CA ARG A 225 23.06 2.24 28.15
C ARG A 225 21.96 2.18 27.12
N HIS A 226 22.02 3.08 26.16
CA HIS A 226 21.01 3.27 25.12
C HIS A 226 21.67 3.37 23.75
N LEU A 227 21.06 2.74 22.76
CA LEU A 227 21.32 3.00 21.35
C LEU A 227 20.03 3.50 20.71
N ILE A 228 20.12 4.63 20.01
CA ILE A 228 19.03 5.18 19.22
C ILE A 228 19.49 5.20 17.76
N ILE A 229 18.76 4.50 16.89
CA ILE A 229 18.88 4.61 15.43
C ILE A 229 17.59 5.27 14.96
N SER A 230 17.66 6.48 14.42
CA SER A 230 16.47 7.21 13.96
C SER A 230 16.88 8.25 12.92
N PRO A 231 16.16 8.37 11.79
CA PRO A 231 16.51 9.35 10.76
C PRO A 231 16.21 10.79 11.17
N PHE A 232 15.26 10.98 12.09
CA PHE A 232 14.85 12.28 12.60
C PHE A 232 14.86 12.23 14.13
N CYS A 233 15.43 13.25 14.75
CA CYS A 233 15.58 13.34 16.19
C CYS A 233 15.22 14.76 16.65
N THR A 234 14.63 14.87 17.83
CA THR A 234 14.50 16.16 18.54
C THR A 234 15.04 16.01 19.96
N PRO A 235 15.44 17.09 20.65
CA PRO A 235 15.98 17.00 22.00
C PRO A 235 15.01 16.30 22.98
N GLY A 236 13.72 16.65 22.95
CA GLY A 236 12.73 16.02 23.82
C GLY A 236 12.46 14.56 23.48
N GLY A 237 12.51 14.19 22.18
CA GLY A 237 12.42 12.80 21.74
C GLY A 237 13.60 11.95 22.22
N LEU A 238 14.83 12.46 22.09
CA LEU A 238 16.04 11.80 22.59
C LEU A 238 16.01 11.65 24.11
N GLY A 239 15.69 12.71 24.85
CA GLY A 239 15.57 12.67 26.31
C GLY A 239 14.53 11.67 26.81
N ARG A 240 13.46 11.41 26.04
CA ARG A 240 12.47 10.39 26.37
C ARG A 240 12.94 8.97 26.09
N CYS A 241 13.68 8.77 24.99
CA CYS A 241 14.17 7.46 24.57
C CYS A 241 15.47 7.04 25.28
N ALA A 242 16.21 8.01 25.82
CA ALA A 242 17.41 7.82 26.63
C ALA A 242 17.38 8.77 27.85
N PRO A 243 16.54 8.48 28.86
CA PRO A 243 16.36 9.37 30.02
C PRO A 243 17.58 9.47 30.96
N GLY A 244 18.62 8.69 30.72
CA GLY A 244 19.89 8.74 31.44
C GLY A 244 20.83 7.59 31.02
N GLY A 245 22.07 7.59 31.51
CA GLY A 245 23.07 6.59 31.14
C GLY A 245 23.91 6.98 29.92
N GLN A 246 24.60 6.01 29.32
CA GLN A 246 25.42 6.22 28.13
C GLN A 246 24.58 6.13 26.86
N LEU A 247 24.77 7.06 25.92
CA LEU A 247 24.02 7.11 24.66
C LEU A 247 24.94 6.88 23.46
N ALA A 248 24.54 5.96 22.59
CA ALA A 248 25.02 5.87 21.22
C ALA A 248 23.89 6.27 20.26
N LEU A 249 24.21 7.03 19.21
CA LEU A 249 23.24 7.61 18.28
C LEU A 249 23.64 7.31 16.84
N VAL A 250 22.69 6.86 16.03
CA VAL A 250 22.85 6.70 14.57
C VAL A 250 21.72 7.46 13.89
N SER A 251 22.06 8.48 13.12
CA SER A 251 21.08 9.37 12.49
C SER A 251 21.58 9.88 11.13
N ARG A 252 20.78 10.71 10.47
CA ARG A 252 21.20 11.47 9.30
C ARG A 252 22.11 12.63 9.72
N GLN A 253 23.07 12.97 8.86
CA GLN A 253 24.01 14.07 9.07
C GLN A 253 23.27 15.39 9.34
N GLU A 254 22.34 15.73 8.45
CA GLU A 254 21.58 16.99 8.49
C GLU A 254 20.71 17.09 9.75
N THR A 255 20.23 15.96 10.25
CA THR A 255 19.44 15.91 11.49
C THR A 255 20.32 16.16 12.71
N LEU A 256 21.53 15.60 12.76
CA LEU A 256 22.45 15.81 13.87
C LEU A 256 23.00 17.23 13.89
N ASP A 257 23.31 17.79 12.72
CA ASP A 257 23.81 19.16 12.59
C ASP A 257 22.80 20.18 13.13
N CYS A 258 21.50 19.94 12.91
CA CYS A 258 20.38 20.76 13.41
C CYS A 258 20.08 20.61 14.92
N LEU A 259 20.63 19.61 15.62
CA LEU A 259 20.38 19.46 17.07
C LEU A 259 21.24 20.43 17.89
N PRO A 260 20.78 20.92 19.04
CA PRO A 260 21.65 21.67 19.95
C PRO A 260 22.89 20.86 20.33
N GLU A 261 24.06 21.50 20.43
CA GLU A 261 25.34 20.83 20.66
C GLU A 261 25.35 20.00 21.94
N GLU A 262 24.78 20.55 23.01
CA GLU A 262 24.59 19.89 24.30
C GLU A 262 23.78 18.58 24.23
N THR A 263 22.99 18.37 23.18
CA THR A 263 22.19 17.14 23.00
C THR A 263 23.04 15.98 22.48
N VAL A 264 24.12 16.28 21.75
CA VAL A 264 24.99 15.28 21.10
C VAL A 264 26.31 15.10 21.87
N VAL A 265 26.76 16.12 22.59
CA VAL A 265 27.98 16.09 23.41
C VAL A 265 27.94 14.93 24.40
N GLY A 266 29.01 14.12 24.41
CA GLY A 266 29.15 12.95 25.30
C GLY A 266 28.44 11.69 24.81
N SER A 267 27.77 11.73 23.66
CA SER A 267 27.24 10.53 22.98
C SER A 267 28.22 9.99 21.94
N GLU A 268 28.16 8.67 21.69
CA GLU A 268 28.84 8.05 20.54
C GLU A 268 27.94 8.16 19.31
N ALA A 269 28.15 9.18 18.48
CA ALA A 269 27.31 9.48 17.32
C ALA A 269 27.91 8.98 15.99
N PHE A 270 27.05 8.47 15.11
CA PHE A 270 27.39 7.93 13.80
C PHE A 270 26.37 8.35 12.73
N VAL A 271 26.84 8.39 11.48
CA VAL A 271 26.02 8.61 10.28
C VAL A 271 26.20 7.46 9.29
N VAL A 272 25.20 7.22 8.45
CA VAL A 272 25.31 6.20 7.39
C VAL A 272 26.26 6.70 6.31
N ASN A 273 27.28 5.91 6.00
CA ASN A 273 28.26 6.22 4.97
C ASN A 273 27.56 6.33 3.60
N ALA A 274 27.77 7.43 2.89
CA ALA A 274 27.15 7.70 1.60
C ALA A 274 27.47 6.65 0.51
N LEU A 275 28.63 5.98 0.63
CA LEU A 275 29.08 4.93 -0.30
C LEU A 275 28.53 3.54 0.07
N ALA A 276 27.99 3.35 1.27
CA ALA A 276 27.56 2.03 1.76
C ALA A 276 26.42 1.40 0.94
N GLY A 277 25.64 2.22 0.23
CA GLY A 277 24.55 1.74 -0.59
C GLY A 277 24.93 1.29 -2.00
N LEU A 278 26.19 1.49 -2.43
CA LEU A 278 26.65 1.10 -3.77
C LEU A 278 26.76 -0.43 -3.89
N PRO A 279 26.32 -1.03 -5.00
CA PRO A 279 26.55 -2.46 -5.26
C PRO A 279 28.05 -2.75 -5.33
N ALA A 280 28.48 -3.86 -4.75
CA ALA A 280 29.84 -4.34 -4.90
C ALA A 280 30.14 -4.69 -6.38
N GLU A 281 31.40 -4.61 -6.79
CA GLU A 281 31.82 -5.08 -8.12
C GLU A 281 31.46 -6.57 -8.29
N GLY A 282 30.68 -6.89 -9.33
CA GLY A 282 30.17 -8.25 -9.58
C GLY A 282 28.80 -8.56 -8.95
N ALA A 283 28.12 -7.58 -8.35
CA ALA A 283 26.75 -7.73 -7.87
C ALA A 283 25.78 -8.18 -9.00
N PRO A 284 24.78 -9.03 -8.69
CA PRO A 284 23.79 -9.45 -9.68
C PRO A 284 23.01 -8.24 -10.23
N PRO A 285 22.65 -8.25 -11.53
CA PRO A 285 21.87 -7.17 -12.14
C PRO A 285 20.52 -7.01 -11.41
N GLY A 286 20.21 -5.78 -11.00
CA GLY A 286 19.00 -5.45 -10.24
C GLY A 286 19.23 -5.10 -8.76
N GLN A 287 20.46 -5.17 -8.25
CA GLN A 287 20.77 -4.67 -6.91
C GLN A 287 20.70 -3.14 -6.86
N GLU A 288 19.71 -2.60 -6.16
CA GLU A 288 19.46 -1.15 -6.11
C GLU A 288 20.41 -0.42 -5.15
N VAL A 289 20.77 0.81 -5.51
CA VAL A 289 21.59 1.72 -4.70
C VAL A 289 20.75 2.30 -3.58
N LEU A 290 21.14 2.05 -2.32
CA LEU A 290 20.49 2.65 -1.16
C LEU A 290 21.15 3.99 -0.79
N HIS A 291 20.37 4.95 -0.28
CA HIS A 291 20.91 6.23 0.18
C HIS A 291 20.12 6.77 1.37
N GLY A 292 20.83 7.20 2.41
CA GLY A 292 20.21 7.74 3.62
C GLY A 292 19.66 6.68 4.58
N LEU A 293 19.13 7.16 5.71
CA LEU A 293 18.61 6.33 6.80
C LEU A 293 17.08 6.51 6.91
N HIS A 294 16.36 5.42 7.17
CA HIS A 294 14.94 5.43 7.54
C HIS A 294 14.59 4.41 8.65
N ALA A 295 15.57 3.63 9.12
CA ALA A 295 15.41 2.70 10.24
C ALA A 295 15.11 3.44 11.55
N LYS A 296 14.18 2.90 12.35
CA LYS A 296 13.95 3.32 13.74
C LYS A 296 14.13 2.13 14.65
N VAL A 297 15.21 2.13 15.43
CA VAL A 297 15.58 1.05 16.35
C VAL A 297 16.08 1.67 17.65
N TYR A 298 15.65 1.11 18.77
CA TYR A 298 16.09 1.48 20.11
C TYR A 298 16.62 0.25 20.81
N VAL A 299 17.78 0.34 21.44
CA VAL A 299 18.30 -0.73 22.31
C VAL A 299 18.51 -0.17 23.70
N VAL A 300 17.89 -0.79 24.69
CA VAL A 300 18.02 -0.41 26.11
C VAL A 300 18.65 -1.56 26.86
N GLU A 301 19.83 -1.33 27.45
CA GLU A 301 20.52 -2.32 28.28
C GLU A 301 20.28 -2.06 29.77
N LYS A 302 19.93 -3.11 30.50
CA LYS A 302 19.82 -3.07 31.97
C LYS A 302 20.31 -4.40 32.55
N GLY A 303 21.45 -4.36 33.25
CA GLY A 303 22.10 -5.56 33.77
C GLY A 303 22.51 -6.53 32.65
N HIS A 304 21.98 -7.75 32.68
CA HIS A 304 22.24 -8.80 31.69
C HIS A 304 21.19 -8.90 30.58
N GLN A 305 20.21 -7.99 30.58
CA GLN A 305 19.11 -7.97 29.62
C GLN A 305 19.25 -6.81 28.65
N ALA A 306 18.83 -7.03 27.42
CA ALA A 306 18.64 -5.99 26.42
C ALA A 306 17.19 -6.02 25.93
N ARG A 307 16.61 -4.84 25.74
CA ARG A 307 15.30 -4.62 25.14
C ARG A 307 15.52 -3.91 23.82
N VAL A 308 15.04 -4.49 22.74
CA VAL A 308 15.16 -3.94 21.38
C VAL A 308 13.78 -3.54 20.91
N LEU A 309 13.60 -2.27 20.61
CA LEU A 309 12.36 -1.75 20.05
C LEU A 309 12.60 -1.34 18.60
N LEU A 310 11.66 -1.66 17.73
CA LEU A 310 11.69 -1.25 16.32
C LEU A 310 10.28 -0.96 15.81
N GLY A 311 10.17 -0.10 14.81
CA GLY A 311 8.90 0.20 14.15
C GLY A 311 8.87 1.57 13.51
N SER A 312 7.77 2.29 13.64
CA SER A 312 7.50 3.50 12.87
C SER A 312 7.84 4.83 13.57
N ALA A 313 7.97 4.81 14.90
CA ALA A 313 8.23 6.02 15.69
C ALA A 313 9.68 6.51 15.54
N ASN A 314 9.85 7.77 15.15
CA ASN A 314 11.14 8.46 15.23
C ASN A 314 11.44 8.91 16.67
N ALA A 315 12.69 9.22 16.98
CA ALA A 315 13.10 9.80 18.26
C ALA A 315 12.74 11.29 18.37
N THR A 316 11.46 11.63 18.19
CA THR A 316 10.95 13.02 18.19
C THR A 316 9.83 13.23 19.21
N ASP A 317 9.60 14.49 19.58
CA ASP A 317 8.50 14.88 20.46
C ASP A 317 7.13 14.43 19.92
N ALA A 318 6.90 14.59 18.62
CA ALA A 318 5.62 14.24 17.98
C ALA A 318 5.31 12.73 18.06
N ALA A 319 6.32 11.88 17.85
CA ALA A 319 6.15 10.42 17.84
C ALA A 319 5.67 9.89 19.19
N PHE A 320 6.18 10.43 20.29
CA PHE A 320 5.79 10.05 21.65
C PHE A 320 4.78 11.00 22.32
N GLY A 321 4.45 12.12 21.67
CA GLY A 321 3.55 13.18 22.15
C GLY A 321 2.10 13.03 21.68
N GLY A 322 1.84 12.14 20.73
CA GLY A 322 0.47 11.75 20.36
C GLY A 322 0.24 11.37 18.91
N ASN A 323 1.28 11.26 18.07
CA ASN A 323 1.14 10.56 16.79
C ASN A 323 0.69 9.13 17.04
N VAL A 324 -0.05 8.59 16.08
CA VAL A 324 -0.34 7.15 16.05
C VAL A 324 0.85 6.44 15.42
N GLU A 325 1.52 5.58 16.18
CA GLU A 325 2.73 4.85 15.76
C GLU A 325 2.68 3.41 16.28
N LEU A 326 3.48 2.52 15.71
CA LEU A 326 3.66 1.16 16.21
C LEU A 326 5.14 0.89 16.51
N LEU A 327 5.41 0.37 17.70
CA LEU A 327 6.69 -0.24 18.06
C LEU A 327 6.46 -1.70 18.50
N VAL A 328 7.38 -2.58 18.14
CA VAL A 328 7.51 -3.93 18.71
C VAL A 328 8.70 -3.92 19.64
N GLU A 329 8.52 -4.44 20.84
CA GLU A 329 9.58 -4.63 21.81
C GLU A 329 9.93 -6.12 21.90
N LEU A 330 11.21 -6.43 21.76
CA LEU A 330 11.78 -7.76 21.89
C LEU A 330 12.76 -7.78 23.06
N VAL A 331 12.67 -8.82 23.88
CA VAL A 331 13.54 -8.99 25.05
C VAL A 331 14.51 -10.12 24.83
N GLY A 332 15.80 -9.85 25.05
CA GLY A 332 16.87 -10.83 24.90
C GLY A 332 18.00 -10.66 25.91
N SER A 333 19.00 -11.53 25.81
CA SER A 333 20.24 -11.37 26.57
C SER A 333 21.08 -10.22 26.02
N ARG A 334 21.75 -9.46 26.89
CA ARG A 334 22.64 -8.37 26.49
C ARG A 334 23.76 -8.83 25.54
N ALA A 335 24.25 -10.05 25.70
CA ALA A 335 25.31 -10.59 24.85
C ALA A 335 24.89 -10.72 23.38
N GLN A 336 23.62 -11.00 23.11
CA GLN A 336 23.12 -11.30 21.75
C GLN A 336 22.30 -10.15 21.15
N TRP A 337 21.58 -9.41 22.00
CA TRP A 337 20.63 -8.36 21.61
C TRP A 337 21.04 -6.97 22.12
N GLY A 338 22.17 -6.85 22.82
CA GLY A 338 22.68 -5.59 23.34
C GLY A 338 23.32 -4.71 22.27
N ILE A 339 23.72 -3.51 22.69
CA ILE A 339 24.29 -2.46 21.86
C ILE A 339 25.54 -2.97 21.13
N ASN A 340 26.40 -3.73 21.82
CA ASN A 340 27.63 -4.23 21.20
C ASN A 340 27.35 -5.27 20.10
N ALA A 341 26.22 -5.98 20.13
CA ALA A 341 25.83 -6.90 19.06
C ALA A 341 25.26 -6.19 17.82
N VAL A 342 24.89 -4.92 17.98
CA VAL A 342 24.32 -4.07 16.92
C VAL A 342 25.35 -3.09 16.36
N LEU A 343 26.12 -2.44 17.23
CA LEU A 343 27.01 -1.32 16.91
C LEU A 343 28.46 -1.54 17.39
N GLY A 344 28.77 -2.70 17.98
CA GLY A 344 30.15 -3.00 18.38
C GLY A 344 31.12 -3.01 17.19
N PRO A 345 32.45 -3.02 17.45
CA PRO A 345 33.46 -2.97 16.39
C PRO A 345 33.32 -4.08 15.34
N GLU A 346 32.93 -5.28 15.76
CA GLU A 346 32.72 -6.46 14.92
C GLU A 346 31.28 -6.58 14.37
N ALA A 347 30.39 -5.62 14.68
CA ALA A 347 29.01 -5.69 14.25
C ALA A 347 28.87 -5.27 12.77
N GLY A 348 28.13 -6.05 11.98
CA GLY A 348 27.99 -5.78 10.54
C GLY A 348 27.49 -4.37 10.20
N LEU A 349 26.62 -3.78 11.04
CA LEU A 349 26.14 -2.41 10.85
C LEU A 349 27.27 -1.39 10.95
N ARG A 350 28.28 -1.61 11.81
CA ARG A 350 29.39 -0.66 12.02
C ARG A 350 30.18 -0.39 10.75
N GLY A 351 30.23 -1.36 9.83
CA GLY A 351 30.94 -1.25 8.54
C GLY A 351 30.29 -0.30 7.53
N ILE A 352 29.03 0.10 7.74
CA ILE A 352 28.33 1.08 6.88
C ILE A 352 28.14 2.43 7.57
N LEU A 353 28.82 2.66 8.71
CA LEU A 353 28.69 3.85 9.51
C LEU A 353 30.02 4.59 9.63
N ASP A 354 29.97 5.91 9.49
CA ASP A 354 31.08 6.80 9.79
C ASP A 354 30.82 7.50 11.13
N PRO A 355 31.86 7.81 11.93
CA PRO A 355 31.71 8.71 13.07
C PRO A 355 31.08 10.03 12.63
N TYR A 356 30.18 10.57 13.45
CA TYR A 356 29.58 11.87 13.17
C TYR A 356 30.60 12.98 13.43
N ASP A 357 30.85 13.77 12.40
CA ASP A 357 31.53 15.06 12.48
C ASP A 357 30.52 16.16 12.16
N ARG A 358 30.50 17.20 12.98
CA ARG A 358 29.54 18.31 12.85
C ARG A 358 29.88 19.19 11.66
N HIS A 359 28.87 19.51 10.86
CA HIS A 359 28.97 20.50 9.78
C HIS A 359 28.11 21.73 10.08
N ASP A 360 28.36 22.82 9.34
CA ASP A 360 27.49 23.99 9.38
C ASP A 360 26.09 23.58 8.91
N ALA A 361 25.10 23.78 9.79
CA ALA A 361 23.72 23.42 9.48
C ALA A 361 23.25 24.24 8.27
N THR A 362 23.02 23.56 7.15
CA THR A 362 22.21 24.11 6.06
C THR A 362 20.77 23.94 6.48
N GLU A 363 20.17 25.00 7.03
CA GLU A 363 18.72 25.02 7.21
C GLU A 363 18.08 24.71 5.85
N SER A 364 17.44 23.54 5.75
CA SER A 364 16.54 23.29 4.62
C SER A 364 15.46 24.36 4.69
N GLU A 365 15.19 25.05 3.59
CA GLU A 365 14.12 26.04 3.54
C GLU A 365 12.86 25.41 4.16
N PRO A 366 12.20 26.07 5.12
CA PRO A 366 11.01 25.52 5.73
C PRO A 366 9.92 25.40 4.65
N GLU A 367 9.79 24.23 4.04
CA GLU A 367 8.63 23.87 3.23
C GLU A 367 7.38 24.28 4.03
N SER A 368 6.54 25.14 3.45
CA SER A 368 5.42 25.78 4.13
C SER A 368 4.58 24.74 4.87
N THR A 369 4.79 24.64 6.18
CA THR A 369 4.04 23.73 7.06
C THR A 369 2.54 24.01 6.93
N ALA A 370 2.18 25.27 6.66
CA ALA A 370 0.82 25.70 6.42
C ALA A 370 0.19 25.05 5.17
N LEU A 371 0.89 25.00 4.03
CA LEU A 371 0.36 24.35 2.83
C LEU A 371 0.18 22.83 3.03
N ARG A 372 1.15 22.18 3.70
CA ARG A 372 1.06 20.74 4.00
C ARG A 372 -0.09 20.43 4.95
N ASP A 373 -0.30 21.28 5.95
CA ASP A 373 -1.43 21.13 6.87
C ASP A 373 -2.76 21.42 6.17
N LEU A 374 -2.83 22.44 5.32
CA LEU A 374 -4.02 22.74 4.51
C LEU A 374 -4.41 21.55 3.61
N ILE A 375 -3.45 20.97 2.88
CA ILE A 375 -3.70 19.81 2.02
C ILE A 375 -4.23 18.61 2.81
N ARG A 376 -3.68 18.35 4.01
CA ARG A 376 -4.17 17.28 4.89
C ARG A 376 -5.57 17.54 5.43
N ASP A 377 -5.91 18.80 5.72
CA ASP A 377 -7.26 19.18 6.17
C ASP A 377 -8.27 19.02 5.03
N ILE A 378 -7.94 19.46 3.81
CA ILE A 378 -8.78 19.24 2.63
C ILE A 378 -8.99 17.75 2.37
N ALA A 379 -7.92 16.95 2.43
CA ALA A 379 -7.99 15.51 2.20
C ALA A 379 -8.76 14.74 3.29
N ALA A 380 -8.96 15.36 4.47
CA ALA A 380 -9.76 14.79 5.55
C ALA A 380 -11.28 15.00 5.37
N ILE A 381 -11.68 15.85 4.42
CA ILE A 381 -13.07 16.09 4.04
C ILE A 381 -13.58 14.96 3.14
N PRO A 382 -14.74 14.33 3.44
CA PRO A 382 -15.33 13.33 2.56
C PRO A 382 -15.79 13.97 1.25
N LEU A 383 -15.16 13.60 0.15
CA LEU A 383 -15.53 14.01 -1.19
C LEU A 383 -16.41 12.95 -1.86
N SER A 384 -17.38 13.38 -2.64
CA SER A 384 -18.22 12.52 -3.49
C SER A 384 -17.97 12.85 -4.96
N ALA A 385 -17.69 11.84 -5.77
CA ALA A 385 -17.52 11.93 -7.21
C ALA A 385 -18.71 11.26 -7.89
N THR A 386 -19.69 12.03 -8.35
CA THR A 386 -20.87 11.49 -9.03
C THR A 386 -20.61 11.39 -10.52
N VAL A 387 -20.70 10.18 -11.06
CA VAL A 387 -20.55 9.92 -12.50
C VAL A 387 -21.82 10.39 -13.21
N THR A 388 -21.64 11.18 -14.26
CA THR A 388 -22.71 11.60 -15.18
C THR A 388 -22.46 10.99 -16.54
N THR A 389 -23.49 10.43 -17.17
CA THR A 389 -23.41 9.86 -18.51
C THR A 389 -23.96 10.87 -19.52
N ASP A 390 -23.19 11.15 -20.56
CA ASP A 390 -23.62 11.85 -21.77
C ASP A 390 -23.64 10.86 -22.94
N THR A 391 -24.23 11.24 -24.07
CA THR A 391 -24.48 10.40 -25.26
C THR A 391 -23.31 9.50 -25.66
N ASP A 392 -22.08 10.01 -25.68
CA ASP A 392 -20.86 9.24 -26.02
C ASP A 392 -19.70 9.43 -25.02
N SER A 393 -19.95 10.04 -23.86
CA SER A 393 -18.89 10.32 -22.88
C SER A 393 -19.37 10.31 -21.45
N TYR A 394 -18.43 10.25 -20.51
CA TYR A 394 -18.71 10.35 -19.09
C TYR A 394 -18.23 11.68 -18.53
N GLY A 395 -18.76 12.05 -17.37
CA GLY A 395 -18.28 13.15 -16.56
C GLY A 395 -18.25 12.78 -15.08
N ILE A 396 -17.47 13.52 -14.31
CA ILE A 396 -17.43 13.42 -12.86
C ILE A 396 -17.79 14.78 -12.29
N ARG A 397 -18.82 14.81 -11.44
CA ARG A 397 -19.15 15.94 -10.58
C ARG A 397 -18.60 15.69 -9.19
N LEU A 398 -17.60 16.46 -8.80
CA LEU A 398 -17.00 16.43 -7.48
C LEU A 398 -17.74 17.38 -6.53
N THR A 399 -18.16 16.87 -5.38
CA THR A 399 -18.84 17.65 -4.33
C THR A 399 -18.37 17.29 -2.94
N SER A 400 -18.38 18.25 -2.00
CA SER A 400 -18.30 17.98 -0.55
C SER A 400 -19.54 18.51 0.19
N GLN A 401 -19.74 18.05 1.42
CA GLN A 401 -20.74 18.63 2.34
C GLN A 401 -20.13 19.67 3.27
N GLU A 402 -18.85 19.53 3.58
CA GLU A 402 -18.09 20.45 4.42
C GLU A 402 -17.38 21.49 3.53
N ASP A 403 -17.23 22.71 4.06
CA ASP A 403 -16.52 23.79 3.38
C ASP A 403 -15.02 23.51 3.31
N LEU A 404 -14.41 23.87 2.19
CA LEU A 404 -12.96 23.83 2.05
C LEU A 404 -12.32 24.86 2.97
N PRO A 405 -11.27 24.51 3.73
CA PRO A 405 -10.55 25.45 4.57
C PRO A 405 -10.02 26.63 3.73
N ASP A 406 -10.15 27.83 4.28
CA ASP A 406 -9.69 29.06 3.67
C ASP A 406 -8.35 29.49 4.26
N LEU A 407 -7.33 29.51 3.41
CA LEU A 407 -6.01 30.04 3.74
C LEU A 407 -5.73 31.22 2.78
N PRO A 408 -5.64 32.46 3.29
CA PRO A 408 -5.47 33.63 2.44
C PRO A 408 -4.25 33.55 1.53
N GLY A 409 -4.44 33.89 0.24
CA GLY A 409 -3.37 33.88 -0.75
C GLY A 409 -3.09 32.51 -1.39
N VAL A 410 -3.79 31.46 -0.97
CA VAL A 410 -3.67 30.13 -1.57
C VAL A 410 -4.70 29.90 -2.67
N ARG A 411 -4.23 29.40 -3.80
CA ARG A 411 -5.08 28.89 -4.89
C ARG A 411 -5.28 27.40 -4.74
N LEU A 412 -6.53 26.97 -4.70
CA LEU A 412 -6.91 25.55 -4.69
C LEU A 412 -7.38 25.11 -6.07
N THR A 413 -6.91 23.94 -6.52
CA THR A 413 -7.38 23.31 -7.77
C THR A 413 -7.59 21.82 -7.58
N ALA A 414 -8.51 21.25 -8.35
CA ALA A 414 -8.80 19.83 -8.43
C ALA A 414 -8.61 19.30 -9.86
N GLN A 415 -8.18 18.07 -9.97
CA GLN A 415 -7.95 17.39 -11.24
C GLN A 415 -8.20 15.89 -11.10
N VAL A 416 -8.77 15.24 -12.11
CA VAL A 416 -8.86 13.77 -12.15
C VAL A 416 -7.46 13.21 -12.44
N HIS A 417 -7.01 12.19 -11.69
CA HIS A 417 -5.64 11.67 -11.82
C HIS A 417 -5.30 11.20 -13.25
N THR A 418 -6.26 10.59 -13.94
CA THR A 418 -6.13 10.05 -15.31
C THR A 418 -5.96 11.14 -16.37
N ARG A 419 -6.30 12.42 -16.09
CA ARG A 419 -6.18 13.54 -17.03
C ARG A 419 -5.38 14.69 -16.45
N ARG A 420 -4.15 14.90 -16.93
CA ARG A 420 -3.30 16.03 -16.54
C ARG A 420 -3.55 17.26 -17.41
N GLY A 421 -3.31 18.44 -16.84
CA GLY A 421 -3.52 19.73 -17.50
C GLY A 421 -4.95 20.29 -17.41
N GLU A 422 -5.96 19.47 -17.15
CA GLU A 422 -7.36 19.87 -16.94
C GLU A 422 -7.68 20.14 -15.46
N ALA A 423 -7.02 21.13 -14.86
CA ALA A 423 -7.28 21.52 -13.47
C ALA A 423 -8.46 22.50 -13.37
N VAL A 424 -9.38 22.24 -12.45
CA VAL A 424 -10.54 23.08 -12.16
C VAL A 424 -10.30 23.83 -10.85
N PRO A 425 -10.50 25.16 -10.77
CA PRO A 425 -10.35 25.90 -9.53
C PRO A 425 -11.42 25.50 -8.50
N LEU A 426 -11.01 25.39 -7.25
CA LEU A 426 -11.90 25.22 -6.10
C LEU A 426 -12.02 26.55 -5.34
N VAL A 427 -13.20 26.83 -4.80
CA VAL A 427 -13.47 28.04 -4.02
C VAL A 427 -13.28 27.72 -2.54
N ALA A 428 -12.33 28.40 -1.89
CA ALA A 428 -12.11 28.31 -0.46
C ALA A 428 -13.31 28.87 0.34
N GLY A 429 -13.58 28.32 1.52
CA GLY A 429 -14.72 28.73 2.35
C GLY A 429 -16.09 28.29 1.81
N GLN A 430 -16.13 27.43 0.79
CA GLN A 430 -17.34 26.86 0.23
C GLN A 430 -17.18 25.34 0.08
N PRO A 431 -18.28 24.58 -0.07
CA PRO A 431 -18.17 23.18 -0.40
C PRO A 431 -17.46 23.00 -1.75
N ALA A 432 -16.62 21.99 -1.85
CA ALA A 432 -15.94 21.65 -3.08
C ALA A 432 -16.98 21.43 -4.19
N ALA A 433 -16.76 22.06 -5.35
CA ALA A 433 -17.60 21.90 -6.52
C ALA A 433 -16.72 21.95 -7.77
N ALA A 434 -16.59 20.83 -8.47
CA ALA A 434 -15.88 20.76 -9.75
C ALA A 434 -16.61 19.81 -10.71
N VAL A 435 -16.51 20.10 -12.00
CA VAL A 435 -17.08 19.25 -13.06
C VAL A 435 -15.98 18.93 -14.06
N PHE A 436 -15.78 17.65 -14.28
CA PHE A 436 -14.88 17.10 -15.29
C PHE A 436 -15.75 16.43 -16.35
N ALA A 437 -15.61 16.80 -17.62
CA ALA A 437 -16.48 16.34 -18.71
C ALA A 437 -15.66 15.69 -19.84
N GLY A 438 -16.33 14.94 -20.71
CA GLY A 438 -15.68 14.31 -21.87
C GLY A 438 -14.72 13.18 -21.52
N LEU A 439 -14.92 12.51 -20.38
CA LEU A 439 -14.11 11.40 -19.88
C LEU A 439 -14.46 10.10 -20.63
N ALA A 440 -13.44 9.31 -20.98
CA ALA A 440 -13.65 7.94 -21.41
C ALA A 440 -13.94 7.04 -20.20
N LEU A 441 -14.49 5.84 -20.43
CA LEU A 441 -14.75 4.88 -19.34
C LEU A 441 -13.48 4.54 -18.54
N ALA A 442 -12.32 4.44 -19.21
CA ALA A 442 -11.03 4.19 -18.58
C ALA A 442 -10.47 5.40 -17.80
N ASP A 443 -10.99 6.60 -18.06
CA ASP A 443 -10.57 7.82 -17.35
C ASP A 443 -11.33 7.98 -16.02
N LEU A 444 -12.44 7.26 -15.83
CA LEU A 444 -13.21 7.33 -14.59
C LEU A 444 -12.41 6.75 -13.42
N THR A 445 -12.18 7.59 -12.41
CA THR A 445 -11.48 7.20 -11.20
C THR A 445 -11.97 8.06 -10.01
N PRO A 446 -12.03 7.49 -8.79
CA PRO A 446 -12.20 8.24 -7.56
C PRO A 446 -10.94 9.03 -7.15
N PHE A 447 -9.80 8.82 -7.80
CA PHE A 447 -8.56 9.53 -7.47
C PHE A 447 -8.56 10.95 -8.04
N ILE A 448 -8.73 11.93 -7.14
CA ILE A 448 -8.71 13.36 -7.44
C ILE A 448 -7.41 13.95 -6.89
N VAL A 449 -6.63 14.57 -7.76
CA VAL A 449 -5.46 15.36 -7.37
C VAL A 449 -5.95 16.73 -6.88
N ILE A 450 -5.65 17.05 -5.63
CA ILE A 450 -5.83 18.39 -5.07
C ILE A 450 -4.47 19.07 -5.00
N THR A 451 -4.40 20.31 -5.49
CA THR A 451 -3.22 21.16 -5.43
C THR A 451 -3.55 22.44 -4.68
N ALA A 452 -2.66 22.81 -3.75
CA ALA A 452 -2.63 24.10 -3.08
C ALA A 452 -1.34 24.83 -3.44
N GLU A 453 -1.45 26.07 -3.90
CA GLU A 453 -0.32 26.85 -4.38
C GLU A 453 -0.40 28.30 -3.87
N ASP A 454 0.71 28.83 -3.39
CA ASP A 454 0.88 30.23 -3.00
C ASP A 454 2.24 30.77 -3.49
N THR A 455 2.67 31.93 -2.99
CA THR A 455 3.96 32.53 -3.37
C THR A 455 5.18 31.77 -2.84
N THR A 456 5.02 30.90 -1.85
CA THR A 456 6.08 30.13 -1.20
C THR A 456 6.31 28.77 -1.84
N GLY A 457 5.28 28.21 -2.49
CA GLY A 457 5.42 26.95 -3.20
C GLY A 457 4.09 26.29 -3.54
N ARG A 458 4.19 24.99 -3.84
CA ARG A 458 3.06 24.17 -4.30
C ARG A 458 3.08 22.83 -3.57
N GLU A 459 1.95 22.48 -2.98
CA GLU A 459 1.70 21.18 -2.36
C GLU A 459 0.56 20.45 -3.07
N GLN A 460 0.68 19.13 -3.21
CA GLN A 460 -0.31 18.32 -3.92
C GLN A 460 -0.44 16.92 -3.34
N THR A 461 -1.65 16.39 -3.41
CA THR A 461 -1.94 15.02 -2.96
C THR A 461 -3.06 14.41 -3.80
N VAL A 462 -3.15 13.08 -3.79
CA VAL A 462 -4.34 12.37 -4.27
C VAL A 462 -5.31 12.18 -3.12
N VAL A 463 -6.58 12.51 -3.36
CA VAL A 463 -7.71 12.23 -2.47
C VAL A 463 -8.59 11.17 -3.15
N LEU A 464 -8.98 10.15 -2.41
CA LEU A 464 -9.97 9.16 -2.82
C LEU A 464 -11.37 9.68 -2.50
N ALA A 465 -12.12 10.05 -3.54
CA ALA A 465 -13.53 10.40 -3.45
C ALA A 465 -14.42 9.16 -3.44
N THR A 466 -15.60 9.25 -2.83
CA THR A 466 -16.62 8.20 -2.95
C THR A 466 -17.24 8.27 -4.35
N LEU A 467 -16.97 7.28 -5.19
CA LEU A 467 -17.50 7.22 -6.55
C LEU A 467 -18.97 6.77 -6.51
N ILE A 468 -19.88 7.61 -7.01
CA ILE A 468 -21.32 7.36 -7.05
C ILE A 468 -21.72 7.17 -8.50
N GLY A 469 -22.41 6.07 -8.81
CA GLY A 469 -22.74 5.70 -10.19
C GLY A 469 -21.55 5.14 -10.97
N ASP A 470 -20.59 4.49 -10.30
CA ASP A 470 -19.48 3.79 -10.96
C ASP A 470 -20.05 2.77 -11.95
N PRO A 471 -19.78 2.89 -13.26
CA PRO A 471 -20.26 1.92 -14.24
C PRO A 471 -19.73 0.53 -13.92
N ALA A 472 -20.60 -0.48 -14.02
CA ALA A 472 -20.17 -1.87 -13.94
C ALA A 472 -19.06 -2.14 -14.97
N HIS A 473 -18.14 -3.06 -14.66
CA HIS A 473 -17.12 -3.53 -15.59
C HIS A 473 -16.09 -2.49 -16.07
N ARG A 474 -15.95 -1.34 -15.37
CA ARG A 474 -14.87 -0.37 -15.66
C ARG A 474 -13.48 -1.00 -15.69
N LEU A 475 -13.19 -1.89 -14.73
CA LEU A 475 -11.93 -2.64 -14.69
C LEU A 475 -11.78 -3.57 -15.90
N ASP A 476 -12.85 -4.20 -16.35
CA ASP A 476 -12.84 -5.06 -17.53
C ASP A 476 -12.51 -4.23 -18.79
N HIS A 477 -12.99 -2.99 -18.87
CA HIS A 477 -12.62 -2.08 -19.95
C HIS A 477 -11.13 -1.69 -19.92
N VAL A 478 -10.56 -1.45 -18.73
CA VAL A 478 -9.12 -1.17 -18.57
C VAL A 478 -8.28 -2.38 -19.00
N LEU A 479 -8.70 -3.60 -18.61
CA LEU A 479 -8.07 -4.85 -19.06
C LEU A 479 -8.15 -5.02 -20.57
N ALA A 480 -9.31 -4.72 -21.16
CA ALA A 480 -9.58 -4.89 -22.58
C ALA A 480 -8.68 -4.00 -23.47
N GLN A 481 -8.25 -2.84 -22.98
CA GLN A 481 -7.32 -1.97 -23.70
C GLN A 481 -5.91 -2.57 -23.86
N GLN A 482 -5.57 -3.61 -23.10
CA GLN A 482 -4.27 -4.30 -23.17
C GLN A 482 -4.29 -5.53 -24.10
N ILE A 483 -5.41 -5.77 -24.82
CA ILE A 483 -5.57 -6.90 -25.74
C ILE A 483 -4.95 -6.54 -27.10
N ASP A 484 -3.81 -7.16 -27.40
CA ASP A 484 -3.08 -7.00 -28.66
C ASP A 484 -2.83 -8.33 -29.41
N THR A 485 -3.33 -9.46 -28.89
CA THR A 485 -3.29 -10.78 -29.55
C THR A 485 -4.58 -11.62 -29.35
N PRO A 486 -4.87 -12.62 -30.22
CA PRO A 486 -6.01 -13.53 -30.07
C PRO A 486 -6.00 -14.37 -28.79
N GLU A 487 -4.82 -14.73 -28.29
CA GLU A 487 -4.67 -15.47 -27.05
C GLU A 487 -5.08 -14.62 -25.84
N LYS A 488 -4.67 -13.34 -25.82
CA LYS A 488 -5.09 -12.38 -24.79
C LYS A 488 -6.60 -12.13 -24.84
N PHE A 489 -7.18 -12.10 -26.04
CA PHE A 489 -8.63 -11.99 -26.22
C PHE A 489 -9.39 -13.19 -25.61
N LEU A 490 -8.94 -14.42 -25.85
CA LEU A 490 -9.56 -15.62 -25.26
C LEU A 490 -9.45 -15.65 -23.73
N ARG A 491 -8.34 -15.20 -23.17
CA ARG A 491 -8.18 -15.10 -21.70
C ARG A 491 -9.15 -14.09 -21.11
N PHE A 492 -9.21 -12.90 -21.70
CA PHE A 492 -10.18 -11.87 -21.32
C PHE A 492 -11.64 -12.36 -21.42
N LEU A 493 -11.96 -13.14 -22.46
CA LEU A 493 -13.26 -13.77 -22.61
C LEU A 493 -13.59 -14.73 -21.46
N LEU A 494 -12.67 -15.63 -21.10
CA LEU A 494 -12.86 -16.56 -19.98
C LEU A 494 -13.01 -15.82 -18.64
N LEU A 495 -12.33 -14.68 -18.49
CA LEU A 495 -12.41 -13.81 -17.32
C LEU A 495 -13.80 -13.18 -17.16
N ILE A 496 -14.35 -12.56 -18.22
CA ILE A 496 -15.71 -12.00 -18.18
C ILE A 496 -16.73 -13.09 -17.82
N LEU A 497 -16.54 -14.30 -18.36
CA LEU A 497 -17.43 -15.43 -18.14
C LEU A 497 -17.29 -16.06 -16.73
N GLY A 498 -16.35 -15.57 -15.92
CA GLY A 498 -16.23 -15.90 -14.50
C GLY A 498 -15.38 -17.13 -14.19
N LEU A 499 -14.50 -17.54 -15.12
CA LEU A 499 -13.55 -18.62 -14.85
C LEU A 499 -12.26 -18.07 -14.23
N GLY A 500 -11.83 -18.68 -13.13
CA GLY A 500 -10.60 -18.31 -12.42
C GLY A 500 -9.33 -18.54 -13.23
N THR A 501 -8.20 -18.07 -12.70
CA THR A 501 -6.87 -18.09 -13.33
C THR A 501 -6.41 -19.47 -13.84
N GLU A 502 -6.89 -20.57 -13.23
CA GLU A 502 -6.58 -21.95 -13.64
C GLU A 502 -7.15 -22.30 -15.04
N ALA A 503 -8.34 -21.80 -15.38
CA ALA A 503 -8.92 -21.99 -16.72
C ALA A 503 -8.24 -21.12 -17.78
N ALA A 504 -7.84 -19.89 -17.41
CA ALA A 504 -7.08 -18.98 -18.27
C ALA A 504 -5.65 -19.50 -18.55
N ALA A 505 -5.02 -20.15 -17.57
CA ALA A 505 -3.71 -20.79 -17.70
C ALA A 505 -3.74 -22.01 -18.65
N ALA A 506 -4.84 -22.77 -18.66
CA ALA A 506 -5.01 -23.92 -19.56
C ALA A 506 -4.97 -23.54 -21.05
N VAL A 507 -5.31 -22.29 -21.40
CA VAL A 507 -5.21 -21.76 -22.77
C VAL A 507 -3.76 -21.50 -23.20
N GLY A 508 -2.83 -21.34 -22.25
CA GLY A 508 -1.41 -21.07 -22.52
C GLY A 508 -0.51 -22.31 -22.68
N GLY A 509 -1.00 -23.49 -22.29
CA GLY A 509 -0.20 -24.73 -22.30
C GLY A 509 -0.38 -25.54 -23.58
N GLY A 510 0.48 -25.32 -24.58
CA GLY A 510 0.70 -26.27 -25.67
C GLY A 510 0.64 -25.69 -27.09
N THR A 511 1.74 -25.86 -27.83
CA THR A 511 1.88 -25.55 -29.25
C THR A 511 1.14 -26.58 -30.12
N GLY A 512 0.29 -26.09 -31.04
CA GLY A 512 -0.02 -26.76 -32.29
C GLY A 512 -1.40 -27.43 -32.40
N GLY A 513 -2.21 -26.92 -33.35
CA GLY A 513 -3.34 -27.62 -33.95
C GLY A 513 -4.72 -27.30 -33.37
N SER A 514 -5.76 -27.58 -34.16
CA SER A 514 -7.18 -27.16 -34.04
C SER A 514 -7.94 -27.61 -32.78
N GLY A 515 -7.31 -27.68 -31.61
CA GLY A 515 -7.85 -28.17 -30.35
C GLY A 515 -7.94 -27.15 -29.21
N ALA A 516 -7.60 -25.88 -29.43
CA ALA A 516 -7.60 -24.82 -28.40
C ALA A 516 -8.98 -24.53 -27.75
N TRP A 517 -10.05 -25.14 -28.23
CA TRP A 517 -11.43 -24.97 -27.77
C TRP A 517 -11.85 -25.92 -26.63
N ARG A 518 -10.97 -26.82 -26.18
CA ARG A 518 -11.25 -27.81 -25.12
C ARG A 518 -10.37 -27.57 -23.88
N ALA A 519 -10.58 -26.47 -23.17
CA ALA A 519 -10.22 -26.41 -21.75
C ALA A 519 -11.32 -27.12 -20.94
N GLY A 520 -10.94 -27.83 -19.87
CA GLY A 520 -11.77 -28.84 -19.20
C GLY A 520 -13.21 -28.42 -18.82
N GLY A 521 -14.15 -29.35 -19.02
CA GLY A 521 -15.52 -29.29 -18.52
C GLY A 521 -16.54 -28.69 -19.48
N ALA A 522 -16.37 -27.41 -19.86
CA ALA A 522 -17.33 -26.67 -20.68
C ALA A 522 -16.61 -25.89 -21.80
N GLY A 523 -17.10 -26.00 -23.04
CA GLY A 523 -16.55 -25.25 -24.18
C GLY A 523 -16.90 -23.76 -24.12
N ILE A 524 -16.11 -22.88 -24.77
CA ILE A 524 -16.36 -21.42 -24.83
C ILE A 524 -17.78 -21.08 -25.28
N LEU A 525 -18.34 -21.84 -26.23
CA LEU A 525 -19.73 -21.71 -26.66
C LEU A 525 -20.71 -21.90 -25.49
N GLU A 526 -20.50 -22.93 -24.66
CA GLU A 526 -21.37 -23.26 -23.54
C GLU A 526 -21.29 -22.19 -22.45
N LEU A 527 -20.10 -21.64 -22.22
CA LEU A 527 -19.91 -20.50 -21.32
C LEU A 527 -20.61 -19.23 -21.82
N LEU A 528 -20.51 -18.94 -23.12
CA LEU A 528 -21.21 -17.81 -23.75
C LEU A 528 -22.73 -17.99 -23.68
N LEU A 529 -23.23 -19.21 -23.88
CA LEU A 529 -24.66 -19.52 -23.76
C LEU A 529 -25.14 -19.41 -22.31
N ASN A 530 -24.37 -19.88 -21.32
CA ASN A 530 -24.69 -19.73 -19.91
C ASN A 530 -24.68 -18.26 -19.48
N ALA A 531 -23.69 -17.48 -19.91
CA ALA A 531 -23.67 -16.04 -19.66
C ALA A 531 -24.85 -15.33 -20.33
N LEU A 532 -25.22 -15.73 -21.55
CA LEU A 532 -26.38 -15.18 -22.24
C LEU A 532 -27.70 -15.48 -21.50
N ALA A 533 -27.83 -16.67 -20.90
CA ALA A 533 -29.01 -17.08 -20.16
C ALA A 533 -29.10 -16.45 -18.76
N ASP A 534 -28.00 -16.44 -18.01
CA ASP A 534 -28.01 -16.08 -16.58
C ASP A 534 -27.60 -14.63 -16.33
N ARG A 535 -26.71 -14.07 -17.17
CA ARG A 535 -26.03 -12.77 -16.93
C ARG A 535 -25.77 -12.01 -18.25
N PRO A 536 -26.80 -11.70 -19.04
CA PRO A 536 -26.65 -11.13 -20.39
C PRO A 536 -25.88 -9.79 -20.40
N ASP A 537 -26.00 -8.99 -19.34
CA ASP A 537 -25.31 -7.70 -19.19
C ASP A 537 -23.77 -7.84 -19.20
N GLN A 538 -23.22 -8.99 -18.77
CA GLN A 538 -21.77 -9.24 -18.82
C GLN A 538 -21.23 -9.33 -20.25
N LEU A 539 -22.10 -9.63 -21.22
CA LEU A 539 -21.73 -9.69 -22.63
C LEU A 539 -21.68 -8.30 -23.29
N ASP A 540 -22.12 -7.24 -22.61
CA ASP A 540 -22.11 -5.87 -23.13
C ASP A 540 -20.71 -5.34 -23.36
N ASP A 541 -19.80 -5.58 -22.42
CA ASP A 541 -18.41 -5.16 -22.52
C ASP A 541 -17.67 -5.93 -23.60
N LEU A 542 -17.96 -7.23 -23.69
CA LEU A 542 -17.45 -8.07 -24.76
C LEU A 542 -17.96 -7.60 -26.13
N ALA A 543 -19.25 -7.23 -26.24
CA ALA A 543 -19.81 -6.66 -27.45
C ALA A 543 -19.11 -5.35 -27.83
N ARG A 544 -18.95 -4.41 -26.88
CA ARG A 544 -18.24 -3.15 -27.11
C ARG A 544 -16.78 -3.37 -27.52
N LEU A 545 -16.11 -4.38 -26.97
CA LEU A 545 -14.75 -4.73 -27.34
C LEU A 545 -14.68 -5.30 -28.77
N VAL A 546 -15.52 -6.29 -29.09
CA VAL A 546 -15.56 -6.91 -30.42
C VAL A 546 -15.91 -5.87 -31.48
N THR A 547 -16.91 -5.02 -31.24
CA THR A 547 -17.28 -3.93 -32.15
C THR A 547 -16.12 -2.95 -32.36
N ARG A 548 -15.32 -2.63 -31.32
CA ARG A 548 -14.12 -1.79 -31.50
C ARG A 548 -13.05 -2.46 -32.33
N ILE A 549 -12.79 -3.75 -32.10
CA ILE A 549 -11.81 -4.54 -32.86
C ILE A 549 -12.26 -4.72 -34.32
N GLU A 550 -13.56 -4.79 -34.57
CA GLU A 550 -14.16 -4.78 -35.91
C GLU A 550 -14.04 -3.41 -36.57
N ALA A 551 -14.33 -2.32 -35.83
CA ALA A 551 -14.23 -0.95 -36.32
C ALA A 551 -12.79 -0.52 -36.61
N SER A 552 -11.79 -1.04 -35.89
CA SER A 552 -10.37 -0.73 -36.12
C SER A 552 -9.75 -1.49 -37.30
N GLY A 553 -10.47 -2.45 -37.88
CA GLY A 553 -9.95 -3.30 -38.95
C GLY A 553 -8.97 -4.39 -38.49
N ASP A 554 -8.73 -4.52 -37.18
CA ASP A 554 -7.78 -5.48 -36.58
C ASP A 554 -8.40 -6.86 -36.30
N SER A 555 -9.63 -7.12 -36.76
CA SER A 555 -10.36 -8.37 -36.46
C SER A 555 -9.62 -9.64 -36.88
N GLY A 556 -8.91 -9.62 -38.02
CA GLY A 556 -8.10 -10.76 -38.46
C GLY A 556 -6.82 -10.98 -37.64
N ARG A 557 -6.41 -9.97 -36.86
CA ARG A 557 -5.21 -10.00 -36.02
C ARG A 557 -5.51 -10.30 -34.56
N LEU A 558 -6.64 -9.81 -34.04
CA LEU A 558 -6.96 -9.84 -32.61
C LEU A 558 -8.04 -10.86 -32.22
N LEU A 559 -8.88 -11.33 -33.16
CA LEU A 559 -9.92 -12.32 -32.87
C LEU A 559 -9.47 -13.72 -33.31
N PRO A 560 -9.71 -14.77 -32.52
CA PRO A 560 -9.43 -16.14 -32.92
C PRO A 560 -10.20 -16.56 -34.17
N ALA A 561 -9.61 -17.43 -34.98
CA ALA A 561 -10.27 -17.97 -36.17
C ALA A 561 -11.62 -18.62 -35.81
N GLY A 562 -12.69 -18.23 -36.50
CA GLY A 562 -14.04 -18.72 -36.26
C GLY A 562 -14.81 -18.00 -35.15
N PHE A 563 -14.15 -17.21 -34.29
CA PHE A 563 -14.82 -16.44 -33.24
C PHE A 563 -15.82 -15.40 -33.79
N PRO A 564 -15.52 -14.61 -34.85
CA PRO A 564 -16.50 -13.66 -35.39
C PRO A 564 -17.80 -14.31 -35.87
N ALA A 565 -17.72 -15.54 -36.41
CA ALA A 565 -18.91 -16.29 -36.84
C ALA A 565 -19.73 -16.76 -35.62
N LEU A 566 -19.06 -17.26 -34.58
CA LEU A 566 -19.68 -17.61 -33.30
C LEU A 566 -20.35 -16.39 -32.64
N TRP A 567 -19.64 -15.26 -32.60
CA TRP A 567 -20.11 -14.03 -31.97
C TRP A 567 -21.39 -13.49 -32.61
N ARG A 568 -21.48 -13.50 -33.95
CA ARG A 568 -22.73 -13.13 -34.64
C ARG A 568 -23.92 -13.97 -34.23
N VAL A 569 -23.73 -15.27 -33.99
CA VAL A 569 -24.80 -16.17 -33.54
C VAL A 569 -25.25 -15.80 -32.12
N ILE A 570 -24.30 -15.53 -31.22
CA ILE A 570 -24.59 -15.10 -29.85
C ILE A 570 -25.29 -13.73 -29.83
N THR A 571 -24.84 -12.76 -30.62
CA THR A 571 -25.45 -11.43 -30.72
C THR A 571 -26.88 -11.51 -31.26
N ALA A 572 -27.12 -12.28 -32.32
CA ALA A 572 -28.46 -12.47 -32.87
C ALA A 572 -29.42 -13.13 -31.86
N ALA A 573 -28.93 -14.13 -31.11
CA ALA A 573 -29.70 -14.75 -30.03
C ALA A 573 -30.04 -13.75 -28.93
N ARG A 574 -29.08 -12.90 -28.56
CA ARG A 574 -29.25 -11.84 -27.55
C ARG A 574 -30.26 -10.77 -27.95
N GLU A 575 -30.21 -10.31 -29.20
CA GLU A 575 -31.19 -9.35 -29.74
C GLU A 575 -32.61 -9.93 -29.70
N THR A 576 -32.75 -11.20 -30.12
CA THR A 576 -34.04 -11.92 -30.10
C THR A 576 -34.59 -12.07 -28.67
N MET A 577 -33.74 -12.38 -27.68
CA MET A 577 -34.14 -12.45 -26.27
C MET A 577 -34.56 -11.08 -25.72
N THR A 578 -33.88 -10.01 -26.12
CA THR A 578 -34.19 -8.64 -25.67
C THR A 578 -35.51 -8.14 -26.25
N GLU A 579 -35.83 -8.50 -27.50
CA GLU A 579 -37.12 -8.21 -28.13
C GLU A 579 -38.27 -9.01 -27.48
N ALA A 580 -38.04 -10.28 -27.14
CA ALA A 580 -39.04 -11.13 -26.50
C ALA A 580 -39.39 -10.72 -25.06
N VAL A 581 -38.51 -10.00 -24.36
CA VAL A 581 -38.76 -9.47 -23.01
C VAL A 581 -39.46 -8.09 -23.04
N ARG A 582 -39.40 -7.38 -24.17
CA ARG A 582 -40.05 -6.07 -24.36
C ARG A 582 -41.45 -6.16 -24.98
N ALA A 583 -41.77 -7.26 -25.67
CA ALA A 583 -43.10 -7.61 -26.16
C ALA A 583 -43.96 -8.20 -25.03
#